data_AF-A0A1V6RLW3-F1
#
_entry.id   AF-A0A1V6RLW3-F1
#
_cell.length_a   1.000
_cell.length_b   1.000
_cell.length_c   1.000
_cell.angle_alpha   90.00
_cell.angle_beta   90.00
_cell.angle_gamma   90.00
#
_symmetry.space_group_name_H-M   'P 1'
#
loop_
_entity.id
_entity.type
_entity.pdbx_description
1 polymer ?
#
loop_
_entity_poly.entity_id
_entity_poly.type
_entity_poly.pdbx_seq_one_letter_code
_entity_poly.pdbx_strand_id
1 'polypeptide(L)'
;MSAATMSTRNDSVDKAATLWAGEGQASNSTSSVEENVAYRFVLDRKVQTISSNSIPKDGLVSGLLFVPSLEPHDPCYDITASSVPLNVTRYEDVSDFGYSLVGLAPWVTAECSLSFLSAAQKVGTHAMIFFQPSDNDTGIPPDSNDSRWTINDGDKWRMDNNYPVYAIPGPAGTSLINDLTWYSSETPDDKRDNSTENFALQTTTNRLFARIETGEETATSSTSVWSFVLAIAGTVLILSIILIIIYRLVLRKRRAQLQRRVDAGQVDIEALALNQMTAPQEVVRKMPLYTYLEIKPPTEATLPQDGTSANPIEHDSGDKTYSLSSNEDNHAQDDAGTQKPEAAMVKPGQNDSGRSKYRLSHTQTTCAICLDDFVAGSSTVRELPCGHIFDSAVPHTTSASRRFPPRTFCDNDNRRPRTADKMGALKYVEEIQKKKQSDVIRFLLRVRCWELRQLNAIHRASRPSRPDKARRLGYKAKQGYVIYRARVRRGGRKRPVSKGATYGKPTNHGVNQLKYQRALKSTAEERVGRRAANLRVLNSYWINQDSTYKYYEVILVDPQHKAIRRDARINWICNPVHKHRESRGLTATGKKSRGINKGHRYNNTKAGRRHTWKRQNTQSYWRYR
;
A
#
# COMPACT_ATOMS: atom_id res chain seq x y z
N MET A 1 17.43 26.94 52.03
CA MET A 1 18.09 28.20 51.64
C MET A 1 18.36 28.14 50.15
N SER A 2 17.90 29.18 49.44
CA SER A 2 18.08 29.61 48.04
C SER A 2 19.42 29.21 47.37
N ALA A 3 19.60 29.12 46.05
CA ALA A 3 18.81 29.46 44.86
C ALA A 3 19.49 28.90 43.59
N ALA A 4 18.72 28.93 42.49
CA ALA A 4 19.13 29.12 41.08
C ALA A 4 19.93 28.00 40.37
N THR A 5 19.19 27.14 39.66
CA THR A 5 19.68 26.44 38.47
C THR A 5 19.16 27.18 37.24
N MET A 6 20.03 27.93 36.56
CA MET A 6 19.71 28.61 35.29
C MET A 6 19.44 27.56 34.20
N SER A 7 18.26 27.68 33.61
CA SER A 7 17.81 26.91 32.45
C SER A 7 18.61 27.31 31.22
N THR A 8 19.31 26.36 30.61
CA THR A 8 19.84 26.45 29.25
C THR A 8 18.67 26.57 28.25
N ARG A 9 18.48 27.75 27.66
CA ARG A 9 17.56 27.99 26.55
C ARG A 9 18.28 27.66 25.25
N ASN A 10 17.84 26.61 24.54
CA ASN A 10 18.29 26.30 23.19
C ASN A 10 17.62 27.29 22.22
N ASP A 11 18.34 28.35 21.84
CA ASP A 11 17.86 29.44 20.99
C ASP A 11 18.21 29.22 19.49
N SER A 12 17.78 28.10 18.91
CA SER A 12 17.68 27.98 17.45
C SER A 12 16.23 27.76 17.06
N VAL A 13 15.56 28.86 16.74
CA VAL A 13 14.22 28.90 16.15
C VAL A 13 14.41 29.04 14.64
N ASP A 14 13.85 28.15 13.84
CA ASP A 14 13.86 28.26 12.37
C ASP A 14 13.13 29.55 11.95
N LYS A 15 13.82 30.50 11.32
CA LYS A 15 13.25 31.81 10.93
C LYS A 15 13.21 31.98 9.41
N ALA A 16 12.09 32.52 8.92
CA ALA A 16 11.97 33.00 7.56
C ALA A 16 12.01 34.53 7.57
N ALA A 17 12.93 35.12 6.79
CA ALA A 17 12.90 36.55 6.49
C ALA A 17 12.51 36.77 5.03
N THR A 18 11.53 37.63 4.82
CA THR A 18 11.10 38.10 3.51
C THR A 18 11.35 39.59 3.44
N LEU A 19 12.22 40.01 2.52
CA LEU A 19 12.48 41.41 2.21
C LEU A 19 11.82 41.79 0.88
N TRP A 20 11.24 42.97 0.83
CA TRP A 20 10.43 43.46 -0.29
C TRP A 20 11.00 44.81 -0.78
N ALA A 21 11.03 45.06 -2.08
CA ALA A 21 11.04 46.41 -2.65
C ALA A 21 9.75 46.59 -3.46
N GLY A 22 8.86 47.46 -2.99
CA GLY A 22 7.55 47.70 -3.61
C GLY A 22 7.52 48.99 -4.43
N GLU A 23 6.67 49.02 -5.47
CA GLU A 23 6.21 50.23 -6.19
C GLU A 23 5.02 50.89 -5.47
N GLY A 24 5.03 50.92 -4.14
CA GLY A 24 3.92 51.43 -3.33
C GLY A 24 4.28 52.74 -2.65
N GLN A 25 3.48 53.79 -2.84
CA GLN A 25 3.57 55.02 -2.04
C GLN A 25 3.36 54.68 -0.57
N ALA A 26 4.42 54.81 0.24
CA ALA A 26 4.35 54.72 1.69
C ALA A 26 3.49 55.87 2.24
N SER A 27 2.27 55.55 2.66
CA SER A 27 1.35 56.49 3.32
C SER A 27 0.84 55.87 4.63
N ASN A 28 0.49 56.73 5.60
CA ASN A 28 0.06 56.40 6.96
C ASN A 28 -1.16 55.45 7.08
N SER A 29 -1.79 55.06 5.96
CA SER A 29 -3.01 54.25 5.91
C SER A 29 -2.90 52.95 5.08
N THR A 30 -1.69 52.54 4.69
CA THR A 30 -1.52 51.35 3.83
C THR A 30 -1.49 50.06 4.65
N SER A 31 -2.50 49.20 4.47
CA SER A 31 -2.60 47.87 5.10
C SER A 31 -1.42 46.96 4.73
N SER A 32 -1.09 46.02 5.62
CA SER A 32 -0.01 45.03 5.46
C SER A 32 0.04 44.45 4.05
N VAL A 33 1.16 44.70 3.37
CA VAL A 33 1.43 44.43 1.95
C VAL A 33 0.78 43.14 1.41
N GLU A 34 -0.30 43.29 0.64
CA GLU A 34 -0.84 42.27 -0.27
C GLU A 34 -0.40 42.57 -1.72
N GLU A 35 0.31 41.59 -2.29
CA GLU A 35 0.46 41.19 -3.70
C GLU A 35 1.04 42.11 -4.80
N ASN A 36 1.37 43.39 -4.58
CA ASN A 36 2.06 44.19 -5.62
C ASN A 36 3.49 44.58 -5.23
N VAL A 37 4.42 43.62 -5.29
CA VAL A 37 5.85 43.87 -5.02
C VAL A 37 6.69 43.58 -6.27
N ALA A 38 7.50 44.55 -6.68
CA ALA A 38 8.38 44.46 -7.85
C ALA A 38 9.63 43.61 -7.60
N TYR A 39 10.13 43.57 -6.37
CA TYR A 39 11.32 42.81 -5.98
C TYR A 39 11.11 42.07 -4.65
N ARG A 40 11.46 40.78 -4.61
CA ARG A 40 11.31 39.93 -3.43
C ARG A 40 12.60 39.15 -3.17
N PHE A 41 13.22 39.39 -2.01
CA PHE A 41 14.40 38.69 -1.54
C PHE A 41 14.05 37.81 -0.33
N VAL A 42 14.07 36.49 -0.49
CA VAL A 42 13.59 35.53 0.51
C VAL A 42 14.75 34.73 1.09
N LEU A 43 14.92 34.82 2.41
CA LEU A 43 15.84 34.01 3.20
C LEU A 43 15.01 33.01 4.03
N ASP A 44 14.62 31.90 3.40
CA ASP A 44 13.88 30.83 4.06
C ASP A 44 14.84 29.94 4.87
N ARG A 45 14.65 29.88 6.19
CA ARG A 45 15.44 29.08 7.15
C ARG A 45 16.94 29.36 7.13
N LYS A 46 17.33 30.58 6.76
CA LYS A 46 18.73 31.04 6.69
C LYS A 46 18.99 32.25 7.58
N VAL A 47 18.09 32.53 8.51
CA VAL A 47 18.21 33.65 9.46
C VAL A 47 18.33 33.07 10.86
N GLN A 48 19.34 33.51 11.59
CA GLN A 48 19.64 33.04 12.95
C GLN A 48 19.39 34.17 13.95
N THR A 49 18.87 33.84 15.14
CA THR A 49 18.76 34.83 16.23
C THR A 49 20.07 34.88 16.98
N ILE A 50 20.60 36.09 17.20
CA ILE A 50 21.76 36.32 18.04
C ILE A 50 21.34 36.87 19.41
N SER A 51 20.33 37.76 19.43
CA SER A 51 19.69 38.26 20.65
C SER A 51 18.18 38.21 20.53
N SER A 52 17.54 37.57 21.51
CA SER A 52 16.08 37.42 21.60
C SER A 52 15.39 38.51 22.43
N ASN A 53 16.12 39.56 22.82
CA ASN A 53 15.58 40.62 23.67
C ASN A 53 14.48 41.40 22.93
N SER A 54 13.40 41.75 23.64
CA SER A 54 12.26 42.51 23.11
C SER A 54 11.59 41.97 21.84
N ILE A 55 11.66 40.65 21.56
CA ILE A 55 10.87 40.05 20.48
C ILE A 55 9.37 40.25 20.77
N PRO A 56 8.58 40.80 19.82
CA PRO A 56 7.13 40.92 19.95
C PRO A 56 6.43 39.57 20.19
N LYS A 57 5.34 39.56 20.97
CA LYS A 57 4.59 38.33 21.35
C LYS A 57 3.93 37.62 20.16
N ASP A 58 3.69 38.32 19.07
CA ASP A 58 3.19 37.78 17.80
C ASP A 58 4.31 37.16 16.95
N GLY A 59 5.57 37.27 17.40
CA GLY A 59 6.75 36.74 16.71
C GLY A 59 7.09 37.47 15.41
N LEU A 60 6.36 38.53 15.07
CA LEU A 60 6.52 39.24 13.80
C LEU A 60 7.30 40.54 14.01
N VAL A 61 8.43 40.66 13.32
CA VAL A 61 9.21 41.89 13.27
C VAL A 61 9.17 42.40 11.84
N SER A 62 8.75 43.65 11.64
CA SER A 62 8.70 44.24 10.31
C SER A 62 9.00 45.73 10.34
N GLY A 63 9.65 46.24 9.28
CA GLY A 63 9.97 47.66 9.17
C GLY A 63 10.79 48.02 7.94
N LEU A 64 10.98 49.33 7.72
CA LEU A 64 11.85 49.86 6.67
C LEU A 64 13.31 49.55 6.99
N LEU A 65 14.03 49.08 5.99
CA LEU A 65 15.43 48.69 6.10
C LEU A 65 16.33 49.92 5.88
N PHE A 66 17.28 50.15 6.78
CA PHE A 66 18.27 51.22 6.65
C PHE A 66 19.59 50.82 7.33
N VAL A 67 20.67 51.56 7.05
CA VAL A 67 21.97 51.36 7.72
C VAL A 67 22.20 52.48 8.72
N PRO A 68 22.34 52.19 10.03
CA PRO A 68 22.62 53.20 11.06
C PRO A 68 23.91 53.98 10.75
N SER A 69 23.88 55.30 10.96
CA SER A 69 25.04 56.16 10.74
C SER A 69 25.95 56.16 11.96
N LEU A 70 27.25 55.93 11.75
CA LEU A 70 28.26 56.11 12.77
C LEU A 70 28.69 57.58 12.83
N GLU A 71 29.20 58.02 13.98
CA GLU A 71 29.74 59.38 14.12
C GLU A 71 31.03 59.52 13.29
N PRO A 72 31.28 60.66 12.63
CA PRO A 72 32.46 60.83 11.76
C PRO A 72 33.82 60.68 12.46
N HIS A 73 33.84 60.74 13.80
CA HIS A 73 35.05 60.57 14.62
C HIS A 73 35.19 59.13 15.15
N ASP A 74 34.27 58.23 14.81
CA ASP A 74 34.32 56.82 15.20
C ASP A 74 35.31 56.07 14.28
N PRO A 75 36.34 55.38 14.82
CA PRO A 75 37.29 54.61 14.01
C PRO A 75 36.62 53.54 13.14
N CYS A 76 35.41 53.11 13.50
CA CYS A 76 34.65 52.12 12.75
C CYS A 76 34.07 52.62 11.43
N TYR A 77 33.98 53.95 11.25
CA TYR A 77 33.56 54.55 9.99
C TYR A 77 34.49 54.14 8.85
N ASP A 78 35.81 54.29 9.04
CA ASP A 78 36.81 53.96 8.02
C ASP A 78 36.97 52.45 7.83
N ILE A 79 36.90 51.66 8.92
CA ILE A 79 37.04 50.19 8.86
C ILE A 79 35.90 49.56 8.05
N THR A 80 34.68 50.07 8.19
CA THR A 80 33.49 49.50 7.54
C THR A 80 33.17 50.12 6.18
N ALA A 81 33.92 51.13 5.74
CA ALA A 81 33.77 51.78 4.43
C ALA A 81 33.86 50.81 3.23
N SER A 82 34.61 49.70 3.38
CA SER A 82 34.69 48.66 2.35
C SER A 82 33.40 47.85 2.17
N SER A 83 32.59 47.75 3.24
CA SER A 83 31.39 46.91 3.31
C SER A 83 30.10 47.74 3.30
N VAL A 84 30.17 49.03 3.63
CA VAL A 84 29.07 49.98 3.64
C VAL A 84 29.41 51.14 2.69
N PRO A 85 28.79 51.20 1.51
CA PRO A 85 28.97 52.31 0.58
C PRO A 85 28.55 53.66 1.21
N LEU A 86 29.15 54.76 0.74
CA LEU A 86 28.81 56.12 1.19
C LEU A 86 27.33 56.45 0.93
N ASN A 87 26.84 56.12 -0.27
CA ASN A 87 25.49 56.45 -0.72
C ASN A 87 24.51 55.31 -0.40
N VAL A 88 24.28 55.02 0.88
CA VAL A 88 23.35 53.97 1.32
C VAL A 88 22.20 54.59 2.10
N THR A 89 21.00 53.99 2.02
CA THR A 89 19.81 54.46 2.76
C THR A 89 20.11 54.60 4.26
N ARG A 90 20.08 55.82 4.78
CA ARG A 90 20.27 56.19 6.19
C ARG A 90 18.95 56.48 6.88
N TYR A 91 19.00 56.80 8.17
CA TYR A 91 17.81 57.17 8.95
C TYR A 91 17.04 58.34 8.34
N GLU A 92 17.73 59.37 7.87
CA GLU A 92 17.13 60.55 7.23
C GLU A 92 16.36 60.20 5.95
N ASP A 93 16.73 59.11 5.28
CA ASP A 93 16.05 58.63 4.06
C ASP A 93 14.74 57.87 4.35
N VAL A 94 14.48 57.50 5.61
CA VAL A 94 13.34 56.66 6.03
C VAL A 94 12.49 57.24 7.16
N SER A 95 12.97 58.26 7.87
CA SER A 95 12.31 58.85 9.05
C SER A 95 10.92 59.41 8.75
N ASP A 96 10.75 59.98 7.56
CA ASP A 96 9.54 60.72 7.19
C ASP A 96 8.33 59.82 6.91
N PHE A 97 8.55 58.50 6.77
CA PHE A 97 7.49 57.55 6.41
C PHE A 97 6.73 56.97 7.59
N GLY A 98 7.21 57.14 8.83
CA GLY A 98 6.50 56.72 10.05
C GLY A 98 6.35 55.20 10.27
N TYR A 99 7.09 54.36 9.55
CA TYR A 99 7.12 52.90 9.77
C TYR A 99 8.15 52.52 10.83
N SER A 100 7.98 51.35 11.46
CA SER A 100 9.03 50.72 12.27
C SER A 100 10.32 50.56 11.44
N LEU A 101 11.47 50.64 12.10
CA LEU A 101 12.78 50.63 11.45
C LEU A 101 13.55 49.36 11.78
N VAL A 102 14.19 48.77 10.76
CA VAL A 102 15.06 47.60 10.88
C VAL A 102 16.46 47.99 10.40
N GLY A 103 17.45 47.91 11.29
CA GLY A 103 18.84 48.20 10.96
C GLY A 103 19.49 47.02 10.22
N LEU A 104 20.36 47.32 9.25
CA LEU A 104 21.26 46.36 8.61
C LEU A 104 22.69 46.88 8.74
N ALA A 105 23.61 46.06 9.26
CA ALA A 105 25.01 46.45 9.42
C ALA A 105 25.96 45.26 9.24
N PRO A 106 27.22 45.49 8.85
CA PRO A 106 28.24 44.44 8.81
C PRO A 106 28.79 44.16 10.21
N TRP A 107 29.03 42.89 10.50
CA TRP A 107 29.74 42.43 11.69
C TRP A 107 31.21 42.18 11.32
N VAL A 108 32.05 43.22 11.47
CA VAL A 108 33.49 43.17 11.10
C VAL A 108 34.36 42.97 12.33
N THR A 109 34.19 43.83 13.34
CA THR A 109 34.87 43.75 14.64
C THR A 109 33.84 43.92 15.75
N ALA A 110 34.19 43.45 16.96
CA ALA A 110 33.34 43.59 18.13
C ALA A 110 33.05 45.07 18.47
N GLU A 111 34.06 45.93 18.37
CA GLU A 111 33.93 47.38 18.65
C GLU A 111 32.99 48.06 17.65
N CYS A 112 33.11 47.75 16.35
CA CYS A 112 32.24 48.35 15.34
C CYS A 112 30.80 47.85 15.44
N SER A 113 30.61 46.58 15.80
CA SER A 113 29.28 46.03 16.03
C SER A 113 28.58 46.73 17.21
N LEU A 114 29.32 47.05 18.28
CA LEU A 114 28.82 47.88 19.38
C LEU A 114 28.45 49.30 18.92
N SER A 115 29.30 49.95 18.13
CA SER A 115 28.99 51.28 17.58
C SER A 115 27.69 51.27 16.77
N PHE A 116 27.48 50.28 15.90
CA PHE A 116 26.24 50.15 15.13
C PHE A 116 25.02 49.85 16.01
N LEU A 117 25.16 49.00 17.03
CA LEU A 117 24.09 48.75 18.00
C LEU A 117 23.70 50.03 18.74
N SER A 118 24.68 50.82 19.18
CA SER A 118 24.44 52.09 19.86
C SER A 118 23.79 53.13 18.94
N ALA A 119 24.22 53.21 17.68
CA ALA A 119 23.66 54.10 16.67
C ALA A 119 22.20 53.75 16.34
N ALA A 120 21.89 52.46 16.22
CA ALA A 120 20.53 51.99 16.00
C ALA A 120 19.63 52.23 17.23
N GLN A 121 20.18 52.08 18.43
CA GLN A 121 19.46 52.38 19.67
C GLN A 121 19.10 53.86 19.79
N LYS A 122 20.02 54.79 19.44
CA LYS A 122 19.77 56.24 19.42
C LYS A 122 18.59 56.61 18.52
N VAL A 123 18.40 55.87 17.43
CA VAL A 123 17.37 56.09 16.41
C VAL A 123 16.04 55.38 16.73
N GLY A 124 16.02 54.45 17.68
CA GLY A 124 14.80 53.72 18.07
C GLY A 124 14.43 52.57 17.13
N THR A 125 15.41 51.80 16.66
CA THR A 125 15.17 50.63 15.80
C THR A 125 14.39 49.52 16.50
N HIS A 126 13.51 48.85 15.75
CA HIS A 126 12.71 47.73 16.24
C HIS A 126 13.41 46.37 16.07
N ALA A 127 14.44 46.29 15.22
CA ALA A 127 15.32 45.13 15.10
C ALA A 127 16.63 45.50 14.39
N MET A 128 17.65 44.66 14.59
CA MET A 128 18.93 44.75 13.89
C MET A 128 19.26 43.45 13.16
N ILE A 129 19.77 43.56 11.95
CA ILE A 129 20.28 42.46 11.13
C ILE A 129 21.77 42.66 10.92
N PHE A 130 22.55 41.64 11.26
CA PHE A 130 23.98 41.57 10.98
C PHE A 130 24.30 40.53 9.91
N PHE A 131 25.39 40.77 9.19
CA PHE A 131 26.01 39.80 8.29
C PHE A 131 27.53 39.94 8.39
N GLN A 132 28.26 38.87 8.09
CA GLN A 132 29.73 38.89 8.08
C GLN A 132 30.24 39.06 6.65
N PRO A 133 30.85 40.21 6.29
CA PRO A 133 31.32 40.44 4.92
C PRO A 133 32.46 39.51 4.49
N SER A 134 33.24 39.00 5.46
CA SER A 134 34.33 38.05 5.23
C SER A 134 33.85 36.60 5.05
N ASP A 135 32.60 36.30 5.43
CA ASP A 135 32.02 34.97 5.27
C ASP A 135 31.29 34.85 3.93
N ASN A 136 31.79 33.97 3.07
CA ASN A 136 31.21 33.70 1.75
C ASN A 136 30.18 32.56 1.78
N ASP A 137 29.87 31.98 2.94
CA ASP A 137 28.86 30.92 3.04
C ASP A 137 27.44 31.46 2.82
N THR A 138 26.64 30.67 2.10
CA THR A 138 25.21 30.93 1.85
C THR A 138 24.30 30.09 2.76
N GLY A 139 24.90 29.31 3.66
CA GLY A 139 24.25 28.49 4.69
C GLY A 139 23.62 29.29 5.82
N ILE A 140 23.21 28.59 6.88
CA ILE A 140 22.64 29.23 8.08
C ILE A 140 23.79 29.87 8.86
N PRO A 141 23.68 31.15 9.25
CA PRO A 141 24.69 31.77 10.09
C PRO A 141 24.87 31.02 11.42
N PRO A 142 26.01 31.21 12.08
CA PRO A 142 26.37 30.48 13.29
C PRO A 142 25.43 30.79 14.44
N ASP A 143 25.25 29.85 15.37
CA ASP A 143 24.35 30.02 16.51
C ASP A 143 24.74 31.22 17.40
N SER A 144 23.85 31.60 18.32
CA SER A 144 24.06 32.75 19.20
C SER A 144 25.23 32.62 20.17
N ASN A 145 25.74 31.41 20.41
CA ASN A 145 26.81 31.10 21.35
C ASN A 145 28.18 30.93 20.67
N ASP A 146 28.25 31.00 19.34
CA ASP A 146 29.49 30.94 18.59
C ASP A 146 30.39 32.14 18.95
N SER A 147 31.68 31.86 19.17
CA SER A 147 32.76 32.84 19.37
C SER A 147 32.80 33.97 18.33
N ARG A 148 32.23 33.77 17.14
CA ARG A 148 32.16 34.80 16.10
C ARG A 148 31.26 35.98 16.47
N TRP A 149 30.30 35.79 17.38
CA TRP A 149 29.39 36.83 17.85
C TRP A 149 29.80 37.43 19.20
N THR A 150 30.95 37.04 19.75
CA THR A 150 31.37 37.52 21.06
C THR A 150 31.92 38.93 20.98
N ILE A 151 31.40 39.78 21.86
CA ILE A 151 31.93 41.10 22.16
C ILE A 151 32.61 40.99 23.53
N ASN A 152 33.79 41.59 23.72
CA ASN A 152 34.58 41.50 24.96
C ASN A 152 33.99 42.33 26.12
N ASP A 153 32.67 42.30 26.29
CA ASP A 153 31.91 43.05 27.29
C ASP A 153 31.15 42.14 28.29
N GLY A 154 31.25 40.82 28.12
CA GLY A 154 30.56 39.83 28.94
C GLY A 154 29.06 39.69 28.61
N ASP A 155 28.69 39.82 27.32
CA ASP A 155 27.32 39.75 26.80
C ASP A 155 26.38 40.86 27.33
N LYS A 156 26.94 41.93 27.90
CA LYS A 156 26.17 43.09 28.39
C LYS A 156 25.36 43.74 27.27
N TRP A 157 25.92 43.84 26.06
CA TRP A 157 25.21 44.35 24.89
C TRP A 157 23.88 43.62 24.63
N ARG A 158 23.76 42.32 24.94
CA ARG A 158 22.50 41.58 24.73
C ARG A 158 21.42 42.01 25.71
N MET A 159 21.81 42.40 26.92
CA MET A 159 20.90 42.86 27.99
C MET A 159 20.54 44.34 27.83
N ASP A 160 21.50 45.16 27.41
CA ASP A 160 21.34 46.61 27.26
C ASP A 160 20.57 47.01 25.99
N ASN A 161 20.58 46.15 24.96
CA ASN A 161 19.79 46.36 23.74
C ASN A 161 18.32 46.00 23.95
N ASN A 162 17.43 46.93 23.63
CA ASN A 162 15.98 46.79 23.79
C ASN A 162 15.26 46.33 22.51
N TYR A 163 15.97 45.73 21.56
CA TYR A 163 15.43 45.18 20.31
C TYR A 163 16.14 43.87 19.93
N PRO A 164 15.48 42.98 19.14
CA PRO A 164 16.06 41.72 18.72
C PRO A 164 17.15 41.89 17.66
N VAL A 165 18.12 40.98 17.69
CA VAL A 165 19.27 40.97 16.78
C VAL A 165 19.34 39.64 16.02
N TYR A 166 19.44 39.74 14.69
CA TYR A 166 19.42 38.62 13.76
C TYR A 166 20.72 38.57 12.95
N ALA A 167 21.14 37.38 12.54
CA ALA A 167 22.20 37.14 11.57
C ALA A 167 21.63 36.62 10.25
N ILE A 168 22.15 37.10 9.13
CA ILE A 168 21.90 36.58 7.79
C ILE A 168 23.23 36.19 7.11
N PRO A 169 23.19 35.39 6.02
CA PRO A 169 24.41 34.97 5.33
C PRO A 169 25.16 36.17 4.75
N GLY A 170 26.50 36.13 4.75
CA GLY A 170 27.35 37.23 4.26
C GLY A 170 27.02 37.71 2.84
N PRO A 171 26.89 36.81 1.86
CA PRO A 171 26.50 37.17 0.49
C PRO A 171 25.10 37.81 0.39
N ALA A 172 24.19 37.46 1.30
CA ALA A 172 22.86 38.04 1.34
C ALA A 172 22.88 39.48 1.89
N GLY A 173 23.63 39.72 2.97
CA GLY A 173 23.75 41.05 3.55
C GLY A 173 24.51 42.04 2.66
N THR A 174 25.57 41.59 1.99
CA THR A 174 26.28 42.42 0.99
C THR A 174 25.39 42.82 -0.18
N SER A 175 24.57 41.89 -0.69
CA SER A 175 23.58 42.20 -1.74
C SER A 175 22.55 43.22 -1.26
N LEU A 176 22.01 43.06 -0.04
CA LEU A 176 21.02 43.98 0.53
C LEU A 176 21.59 45.38 0.79
N ILE A 177 22.83 45.49 1.28
CA ILE A 177 23.46 46.81 1.45
C ILE A 177 23.66 47.51 0.10
N ASN A 178 24.07 46.78 -0.93
CA ASN A 178 24.20 47.35 -2.27
C ASN A 178 22.84 47.77 -2.84
N ASP A 179 21.77 47.00 -2.61
CA ASP A 179 20.41 47.36 -3.02
C ASP A 179 19.92 48.65 -2.31
N LEU A 180 20.28 48.85 -1.03
CA LEU A 180 19.97 50.08 -0.29
C LEU A 180 20.65 51.33 -0.87
N THR A 181 21.64 51.21 -1.76
CA THR A 181 22.26 52.38 -2.39
C THR A 181 21.38 53.07 -3.43
N TRP A 182 20.47 52.32 -4.04
CA TRP A 182 19.54 52.84 -5.05
C TRP A 182 18.43 53.72 -4.48
N TYR A 183 18.27 53.74 -3.16
CA TYR A 183 17.18 54.41 -2.46
C TYR A 183 17.63 55.49 -1.45
N SER A 184 18.90 55.92 -1.54
CA SER A 184 19.44 57.03 -0.76
C SER A 184 19.15 58.39 -1.42
N SER A 185 18.94 59.44 -0.63
CA SER A 185 18.64 60.81 -1.09
C SER A 185 19.80 61.47 -1.86
N GLU A 186 21.05 61.04 -1.66
CA GLU A 186 22.25 61.63 -2.28
C GLU A 186 22.70 60.92 -3.57
N THR A 187 21.78 60.46 -4.42
CA THR A 187 22.17 59.91 -5.73
C THR A 187 22.59 61.04 -6.69
N PRO A 188 23.85 61.06 -7.19
CA PRO A 188 24.29 62.08 -8.13
C PRO A 188 23.54 61.96 -9.46
N ASP A 189 23.12 63.10 -10.03
CA ASP A 189 22.34 63.22 -11.27
C ASP A 189 22.96 62.48 -12.47
N ASP A 190 24.26 62.19 -12.46
CA ASP A 190 25.01 61.66 -13.60
C ASP A 190 24.88 60.13 -13.81
N LYS A 191 24.09 59.43 -12.98
CA LYS A 191 23.64 58.04 -13.22
C LYS A 191 22.17 57.93 -13.63
N ARG A 192 21.48 59.05 -13.87
CA ARG A 192 20.12 59.04 -14.42
C ARG A 192 20.19 58.88 -15.93
N ASP A 193 20.14 57.64 -16.41
CA ASP A 193 19.95 57.37 -17.83
C ASP A 193 18.66 58.07 -18.32
N ASN A 194 18.81 58.95 -19.33
CA ASN A 194 17.75 59.77 -19.95
C ASN A 194 16.66 58.97 -20.70
N SER A 195 16.59 57.65 -20.53
CA SER A 195 15.51 56.81 -21.08
C SER A 195 14.36 56.55 -20.10
N THR A 196 14.36 57.18 -18.92
CA THR A 196 13.49 56.73 -17.83
C THR A 196 12.96 57.87 -16.94
N GLU A 197 12.28 58.85 -17.53
CA GLU A 197 11.51 59.86 -16.77
C GLU A 197 10.43 59.21 -15.87
N ASN A 198 9.91 58.03 -16.23
CA ASN A 198 8.98 57.27 -15.37
C ASN A 198 9.63 56.54 -14.20
N PHE A 199 10.95 56.28 -14.23
CA PHE A 199 11.67 55.56 -13.16
C PHE A 199 12.28 56.53 -12.14
N ALA A 200 12.68 57.73 -12.59
CA ALA A 200 13.18 58.79 -11.72
C ALA A 200 12.10 59.34 -10.75
N LEU A 201 10.82 59.25 -11.12
CA LEU A 201 9.67 59.57 -10.24
C LEU A 201 9.37 58.46 -9.21
N GLN A 202 9.90 57.25 -9.38
CA GLN A 202 9.65 56.10 -8.49
C GLN A 202 10.71 55.94 -7.37
N THR A 203 11.93 56.46 -7.56
CA THR A 203 13.02 56.34 -6.58
C THR A 203 12.82 57.19 -5.31
N THR A 204 11.97 58.23 -5.38
CA THR A 204 11.64 59.08 -4.22
C THR A 204 10.67 58.41 -3.24
N THR A 205 9.95 57.37 -3.64
CA THR A 205 8.90 56.73 -2.83
C THR A 205 9.11 55.25 -2.54
N ASN A 206 9.96 54.56 -3.30
CA ASN A 206 10.23 53.13 -3.07
C ASN A 206 11.33 52.95 -2.02
N ARG A 207 11.11 52.06 -1.06
CA ARG A 207 12.07 51.70 -0.01
C ARG A 207 12.06 50.19 0.24
N LEU A 208 13.18 49.65 0.73
CA LEU A 208 13.24 48.24 1.14
C LEU A 208 12.52 48.05 2.48
N PHE A 209 11.68 47.03 2.54
CA PHE A 209 10.91 46.66 3.73
C PHE A 209 11.27 45.24 4.16
N ALA A 210 11.68 45.07 5.41
CA ALA A 210 12.02 43.79 6.00
C ALA A 210 10.83 43.22 6.78
N ARG A 211 10.59 41.92 6.66
CA ARG A 211 9.63 41.15 7.47
C ARG A 211 10.28 39.85 7.93
N ILE A 212 10.43 39.70 9.24
CA ILE A 212 11.06 38.56 9.91
C ILE A 212 10.00 37.88 10.78
N GLU A 213 9.70 36.62 10.45
CA GLU A 213 8.79 35.79 11.23
C GLU A 213 9.62 34.88 12.14
N THR A 214 9.58 35.20 13.43
CA THR A 214 10.10 34.36 14.51
C THR A 214 8.95 33.49 14.99
N GLY A 215 8.88 32.23 14.53
CA GLY A 215 7.88 31.30 15.02
C GLY A 215 8.09 31.05 16.52
N GLU A 216 7.27 31.64 17.37
CA GLU A 216 7.09 31.12 18.71
C GLU A 216 6.33 29.80 18.54
N GLU A 217 7.05 28.68 18.56
CA GLU A 217 6.44 27.38 18.81
C GLU A 217 5.85 27.44 20.22
N THR A 218 4.67 28.06 20.37
CA THR A 218 3.72 27.54 21.32
C THR A 218 3.66 26.06 21.02
N ALA A 219 4.05 25.25 22.01
CA ALA A 219 3.96 23.82 21.99
C ALA A 219 2.49 23.40 21.78
N THR A 220 2.02 23.55 20.55
CA THR A 220 0.82 22.97 19.97
C THR A 220 1.31 22.08 18.85
N SER A 221 2.04 21.06 19.29
CA SER A 221 2.05 19.76 18.68
C SER A 221 2.15 19.77 17.15
N SER A 222 3.36 19.99 16.62
CA SER A 222 3.82 19.01 15.63
C SER A 222 4.18 17.73 16.39
N THR A 223 3.17 17.08 16.96
CA THR A 223 3.23 15.64 17.18
C THR A 223 3.39 15.06 15.78
N SER A 224 4.67 14.86 15.43
CA SER A 224 5.12 14.10 14.28
C SER A 224 4.08 13.02 14.01
N VAL A 225 3.57 12.93 12.79
CA VAL A 225 2.57 11.92 12.41
C VAL A 225 2.98 10.52 12.91
N TRP A 226 4.28 10.28 13.07
CA TRP A 226 4.85 9.09 13.70
C TRP A 226 4.51 8.89 15.18
N SER A 227 4.43 9.92 16.04
CA SER A 227 4.03 9.75 17.44
C SER A 227 2.55 9.37 17.56
N PHE A 228 1.66 9.92 16.72
CA PHE A 228 0.29 9.44 16.61
C PHE A 228 0.21 8.02 16.04
N VAL A 229 0.99 7.69 15.01
CA VAL A 229 1.05 6.33 14.46
C VAL A 229 1.58 5.33 15.49
N LEU A 230 2.59 5.69 16.29
CA LEU A 230 3.14 4.85 17.34
C LEU A 230 2.20 4.73 18.55
N ALA A 231 1.49 5.80 18.93
CA ALA A 231 0.46 5.75 19.97
C ALA A 231 -0.77 4.92 19.52
N ILE A 232 -1.21 5.07 18.26
CA ILE A 232 -2.29 4.27 17.67
C ILE A 232 -1.84 2.81 17.53
N ALA A 233 -0.60 2.55 17.09
CA ALA A 233 -0.06 1.19 17.01
C ALA A 233 0.05 0.56 18.40
N GLY A 234 0.52 1.30 19.40
CA GLY A 234 0.60 0.86 20.80
C GLY A 234 -0.77 0.53 21.38
N THR A 235 -1.76 1.40 21.20
CA THR A 235 -3.14 1.16 21.67
C THR A 235 -3.81 0.00 20.95
N VAL A 236 -3.60 -0.16 19.63
CA VAL A 236 -4.08 -1.32 18.87
C VAL A 236 -3.41 -2.61 19.33
N LEU A 237 -2.11 -2.58 19.63
CA LEU A 237 -1.37 -3.74 20.12
C LEU A 237 -1.85 -4.13 21.52
N ILE A 238 -2.04 -3.17 22.42
CA ILE A 238 -2.60 -3.40 23.77
C ILE A 238 -4.02 -3.95 23.68
N LEU A 239 -4.90 -3.36 22.86
CA LEU A 239 -6.27 -3.87 22.67
C LEU A 239 -6.29 -5.27 22.06
N SER A 240 -5.34 -5.59 21.16
CA SER A 240 -5.20 -6.92 20.59
C SER A 240 -4.75 -7.95 21.64
N ILE A 241 -3.80 -7.60 22.51
CA ILE A 241 -3.36 -8.46 23.62
C ILE A 241 -4.51 -8.68 24.60
N ILE A 242 -5.26 -7.64 24.97
CA ILE A 242 -6.43 -7.73 25.86
C ILE A 242 -7.50 -8.65 25.23
N LEU A 243 -7.81 -8.50 23.94
CA LEU A 243 -8.73 -9.38 23.22
C LEU A 243 -8.26 -10.84 23.20
N ILE A 244 -6.96 -11.09 23.03
CA ILE A 244 -6.37 -12.44 23.06
C ILE A 244 -6.46 -13.03 24.48
N ILE A 245 -6.19 -12.24 25.52
CA ILE A 245 -6.31 -12.66 26.92
C ILE A 245 -7.76 -12.98 27.24
N ILE A 246 -8.70 -12.11 26.90
CA ILE A 246 -10.15 -12.34 27.08
C ILE A 246 -10.58 -13.59 26.32
N TYR A 247 -10.14 -13.76 25.07
CA TYR A 247 -10.44 -14.96 24.28
C TYR A 247 -9.89 -16.22 24.94
N ARG A 248 -8.63 -16.20 25.44
CA ARG A 248 -8.02 -17.32 26.18
C ARG A 248 -8.74 -17.62 27.48
N LEU A 249 -9.19 -16.60 28.23
CA LEU A 249 -9.97 -16.74 29.46
C LEU A 249 -11.36 -17.29 29.17
N VAL A 250 -12.04 -16.81 28.13
CA VAL A 250 -13.34 -17.34 27.68
C VAL A 250 -13.19 -18.78 27.20
N LEU A 251 -12.13 -19.12 26.46
CA LEU A 251 -11.86 -20.51 26.07
C LEU A 251 -11.56 -21.38 27.28
N ARG A 252 -10.76 -20.92 28.25
CA ARG A 252 -10.51 -21.65 29.50
C ARG A 252 -11.80 -21.85 30.29
N LYS A 253 -12.63 -20.81 30.44
CA LYS A 253 -13.92 -20.90 31.13
C LYS A 253 -14.89 -21.83 30.42
N ARG A 254 -14.98 -21.76 29.08
CA ARG A 254 -15.81 -22.66 28.27
C ARG A 254 -15.31 -24.10 28.33
N ARG A 255 -14.00 -24.34 28.33
CA ARG A 255 -13.41 -25.67 28.53
C ARG A 255 -13.70 -26.20 29.92
N ALA A 256 -13.51 -25.40 30.97
CA ALA A 256 -13.85 -25.78 32.34
C ALA A 256 -15.36 -26.01 32.54
N GLN A 257 -16.21 -25.22 31.90
CA GLN A 257 -17.66 -25.43 31.90
C GLN A 257 -18.06 -26.69 31.12
N LEU A 258 -17.42 -26.95 29.97
CA LEU A 258 -17.65 -28.17 29.19
C LEU A 258 -17.20 -29.39 29.99
N GLN A 259 -16.04 -29.32 30.64
CA GLN A 259 -15.49 -30.39 31.47
C GLN A 259 -16.39 -30.66 32.67
N ARG A 260 -16.85 -29.64 33.40
CA ARG A 260 -17.86 -29.80 34.47
C ARG A 260 -19.18 -30.37 33.97
N ARG A 261 -19.62 -30.02 32.75
CA ARG A 261 -20.84 -30.58 32.16
C ARG A 261 -20.66 -32.01 31.65
N VAL A 262 -19.43 -32.39 31.29
CA VAL A 262 -19.04 -33.77 30.95
C VAL A 262 -18.94 -34.61 32.22
N ASP A 263 -18.27 -34.11 33.26
CA ASP A 263 -18.15 -34.77 34.57
C ASP A 263 -19.52 -34.90 35.27
N ALA A 264 -20.43 -33.93 35.05
CA ALA A 264 -21.82 -33.99 35.51
C ALA A 264 -22.75 -34.81 34.60
N GLY A 265 -22.23 -35.46 33.56
CA GLY A 265 -23.00 -36.34 32.67
C GLY A 265 -24.07 -35.63 31.80
N GLN A 266 -23.99 -34.30 31.65
CA GLN A 266 -24.98 -33.49 30.90
C GLN A 266 -24.67 -33.36 29.40
N VAL A 267 -23.54 -33.88 28.92
CA VAL A 267 -23.10 -33.77 27.52
C VAL A 267 -22.71 -35.16 27.02
N ASP A 268 -23.56 -35.74 26.16
CA ASP A 268 -23.25 -36.97 25.42
C ASP A 268 -22.15 -36.71 24.39
N ILE A 269 -20.94 -37.15 24.73
CA ILE A 269 -19.75 -37.05 23.87
C ILE A 269 -19.95 -37.85 22.56
N GLU A 270 -20.83 -38.87 22.59
CA GLU A 270 -21.20 -39.72 21.45
C GLU A 270 -22.02 -38.98 20.37
N ALA A 271 -22.72 -37.89 20.71
CA ALA A 271 -23.49 -37.12 19.73
C ALA A 271 -22.64 -36.11 18.93
N LEU A 272 -21.43 -35.78 19.43
CA LEU A 272 -20.52 -34.80 18.84
C LEU A 272 -19.28 -35.45 18.18
N ALA A 273 -18.94 -36.67 18.57
CA ALA A 273 -17.92 -37.45 17.89
C ALA A 273 -18.53 -38.20 16.70
N LEU A 274 -18.13 -37.79 15.50
CA LEU A 274 -17.98 -38.59 14.27
C LEU A 274 -18.88 -39.84 14.17
N ASN A 275 -19.79 -39.84 13.18
CA ASN A 275 -20.41 -41.04 12.61
C ASN A 275 -19.46 -42.25 12.72
N GLN A 276 -19.67 -43.11 13.73
CA GLN A 276 -18.99 -44.39 13.84
C GLN A 276 -19.40 -45.18 12.61
N MET A 277 -18.49 -45.31 11.64
CA MET A 277 -18.63 -46.31 10.60
C MET A 277 -18.41 -47.67 11.25
N THR A 278 -19.50 -48.34 11.60
CA THR A 278 -19.47 -49.68 12.15
C THR A 278 -19.15 -50.67 11.03
N ALA A 279 -18.05 -51.40 11.15
CA ALA A 279 -17.75 -52.51 10.24
C ALA A 279 -18.61 -53.73 10.64
N PRO A 280 -19.24 -54.45 9.69
CA PRO A 280 -19.99 -55.66 10.00
C PRO A 280 -19.08 -56.73 10.63
N GLN A 281 -19.52 -57.33 11.75
CA GLN A 281 -18.75 -58.33 12.52
C GLN A 281 -18.29 -59.53 11.66
N GLU A 282 -19.06 -59.84 10.63
CA GLU A 282 -18.80 -60.93 9.70
C GLU A 282 -17.58 -60.68 8.81
N VAL A 283 -17.24 -59.42 8.54
CA VAL A 283 -16.05 -59.03 7.77
C VAL A 283 -14.81 -59.10 8.65
N VAL A 284 -14.92 -58.67 9.91
CA VAL A 284 -13.79 -58.67 10.86
C VAL A 284 -13.39 -60.09 11.26
N ARG A 285 -14.36 -60.99 11.45
CA ARG A 285 -14.09 -62.41 11.79
C ARG A 285 -13.35 -63.17 10.69
N LYS A 286 -13.51 -62.77 9.42
CA LYS A 286 -12.83 -63.37 8.27
C LYS A 286 -11.37 -62.92 8.13
N MET A 287 -10.92 -61.93 8.88
CA MET A 287 -9.52 -61.48 8.85
C MET A 287 -8.62 -62.49 9.57
N PRO A 288 -7.43 -62.82 9.03
CA PRO A 288 -6.51 -63.78 9.64
C PRO A 288 -6.02 -63.28 11.00
N LEU A 289 -5.96 -64.19 11.97
CA LEU A 289 -5.50 -63.94 13.33
C LEU A 289 -4.13 -64.59 13.52
N TYR A 290 -3.16 -63.84 14.01
CA TYR A 290 -1.82 -64.37 14.33
C TYR A 290 -1.29 -63.75 15.63
N THR A 291 -0.36 -64.46 16.28
CA THR A 291 0.31 -63.97 17.48
C THR A 291 1.44 -63.03 17.09
N TYR A 292 1.54 -61.87 17.75
CA TYR A 292 2.62 -60.92 17.51
C TYR A 292 3.97 -61.53 17.97
N LEU A 293 4.97 -61.52 17.09
CA LEU A 293 6.31 -62.07 17.35
C LEU A 293 7.33 -60.93 17.43
N GLU A 294 8.36 -61.12 18.26
CA GLU A 294 9.42 -60.14 18.48
C GLU A 294 10.22 -59.85 17.19
N ILE A 295 10.42 -58.57 16.88
CA ILE A 295 11.22 -58.13 15.73
C ILE A 295 12.71 -58.15 16.15
N LYS A 296 13.45 -59.18 15.75
CA LYS A 296 14.92 -59.17 15.86
C LYS A 296 15.52 -58.43 14.65
N PRO A 297 16.30 -57.36 14.83
CA PRO A 297 17.01 -56.72 13.71
C PRO A 297 18.08 -57.68 13.16
N PRO A 298 18.33 -57.73 11.84
CA PRO A 298 19.39 -58.56 11.29
C PRO A 298 20.77 -58.00 11.65
N THR A 299 21.63 -58.84 12.23
CA THR A 299 23.07 -58.62 12.38
C THR A 299 23.72 -58.42 11.01
N GLU A 300 24.57 -57.38 10.89
CA GLU A 300 25.39 -57.10 9.70
C GLU A 300 26.15 -58.34 9.22
N ALA A 301 25.98 -58.69 7.94
CA ALA A 301 26.80 -59.70 7.28
C ALA A 301 27.96 -59.00 6.56
N THR A 302 29.16 -59.24 7.07
CA THR A 302 30.47 -58.91 6.52
C THR A 302 30.62 -59.43 5.08
N LEU A 303 31.06 -58.56 4.17
CA LEU A 303 31.46 -58.92 2.80
C LEU A 303 32.84 -59.61 2.81
N PRO A 304 33.09 -60.65 1.98
CA PRO A 304 34.42 -61.22 1.82
C PRO A 304 35.30 -60.32 0.93
N GLN A 305 36.51 -60.01 1.41
CA GLN A 305 37.61 -59.53 0.60
C GLN A 305 38.29 -60.72 -0.07
N ASP A 306 38.51 -60.63 -1.37
CA ASP A 306 39.53 -61.43 -2.06
C ASP A 306 40.41 -60.48 -2.87
N GLY A 307 41.72 -60.64 -2.71
CA GLY A 307 42.72 -59.60 -2.98
C GLY A 307 43.26 -59.57 -4.40
N THR A 308 43.97 -58.47 -4.71
CA THR A 308 45.40 -58.47 -5.13
C THR A 308 45.87 -57.04 -5.45
N SER A 309 46.80 -56.56 -4.60
CA SER A 309 47.99 -55.72 -4.84
C SER A 309 47.99 -54.49 -5.79
N ALA A 310 48.06 -53.32 -5.14
CA ALA A 310 49.11 -52.27 -5.19
C ALA A 310 49.30 -51.32 -6.40
N ASN A 311 49.09 -50.03 -6.08
CA ASN A 311 49.98 -48.85 -6.28
C ASN A 311 49.94 -48.06 -7.63
N PRO A 312 50.32 -46.75 -7.65
CA PRO A 312 49.33 -45.65 -7.52
C PRO A 312 49.59 -44.43 -8.46
N ILE A 313 48.71 -43.41 -8.35
CA ILE A 313 48.87 -41.97 -8.75
C ILE A 313 49.08 -41.65 -10.26
N GLU A 314 48.18 -40.85 -10.85
CA GLU A 314 48.45 -39.47 -11.35
C GLU A 314 47.32 -38.88 -12.22
N HIS A 315 47.20 -37.55 -12.07
CA HIS A 315 46.43 -36.60 -12.85
C HIS A 315 46.80 -36.64 -14.35
N ASP A 316 45.83 -36.46 -15.26
CA ASP A 316 45.92 -35.34 -16.22
C ASP A 316 44.58 -35.01 -16.89
N SER A 317 44.53 -33.75 -17.28
CA SER A 317 43.51 -32.91 -17.90
C SER A 317 43.32 -33.23 -19.39
N GLY A 318 42.17 -32.90 -19.99
CA GLY A 318 42.05 -33.02 -21.44
C GLY A 318 40.66 -32.79 -22.03
N ASP A 319 40.39 -31.52 -22.29
CA ASP A 319 39.27 -30.92 -22.99
C ASP A 319 38.92 -31.53 -24.37
N LYS A 320 37.63 -31.53 -24.76
CA LYS A 320 37.14 -31.07 -26.08
C LYS A 320 35.64 -31.24 -26.30
N THR A 321 35.04 -30.10 -26.61
CA THR A 321 33.76 -29.87 -27.28
C THR A 321 33.80 -30.36 -28.74
N TYR A 322 32.68 -30.77 -29.34
CA TYR A 322 32.08 -30.16 -30.54
C TYR A 322 30.86 -30.95 -31.04
N SER A 323 30.00 -30.16 -31.68
CA SER A 323 28.62 -30.30 -32.13
C SER A 323 28.41 -30.92 -33.52
N LEU A 324 27.12 -30.95 -33.94
CA LEU A 324 26.53 -31.04 -35.30
C LEU A 324 26.12 -32.47 -35.72
N SER A 325 25.11 -32.72 -36.55
CA SER A 325 23.93 -32.01 -37.07
C SER A 325 23.16 -33.02 -37.94
N SER A 326 21.83 -33.06 -37.90
CA SER A 326 20.92 -32.88 -39.07
C SER A 326 20.99 -33.90 -40.20
N ASN A 327 19.85 -34.54 -40.51
CA ASN A 327 19.26 -34.52 -41.85
C ASN A 327 17.76 -34.90 -41.79
N GLU A 328 16.97 -34.11 -42.50
CA GLU A 328 15.54 -34.30 -42.84
C GLU A 328 15.41 -35.17 -44.11
N ASP A 329 14.26 -35.86 -44.30
CA ASP A 329 13.39 -35.67 -45.49
C ASP A 329 12.19 -36.66 -45.59
N ASN A 330 10.99 -36.05 -45.73
CA ASN A 330 9.83 -36.30 -46.64
C ASN A 330 9.01 -37.62 -46.64
N HIS A 331 7.71 -37.56 -46.24
CA HIS A 331 6.43 -37.64 -47.04
C HIS A 331 6.01 -39.06 -47.53
N ALA A 332 4.76 -39.54 -47.58
CA ALA A 332 3.42 -39.20 -47.09
C ALA A 332 2.45 -40.40 -47.39
N GLN A 333 1.33 -40.53 -46.63
CA GLN A 333 0.05 -41.26 -46.91
C GLN A 333 0.05 -42.82 -46.91
N ASP A 334 -0.93 -43.58 -46.38
CA ASP A 334 -2.35 -43.37 -46.00
C ASP A 334 -2.82 -44.30 -44.84
N ASP A 335 -3.77 -43.78 -44.07
CA ASP A 335 -4.97 -44.36 -43.40
C ASP A 335 -5.03 -45.80 -42.85
N ALA A 336 -5.12 -45.93 -41.51
CA ALA A 336 -5.97 -46.90 -40.79
C ALA A 336 -5.96 -46.61 -39.26
N GLY A 337 -7.13 -46.54 -38.62
CA GLY A 337 -7.27 -46.15 -37.22
C GLY A 337 -6.85 -47.21 -36.19
N THR A 338 -6.25 -46.76 -35.08
CA THR A 338 -6.00 -47.56 -33.86
C THR A 338 -6.11 -46.63 -32.64
N GLN A 339 -7.23 -46.64 -31.94
CA GLN A 339 -7.45 -47.33 -30.65
C GLN A 339 -6.47 -46.97 -29.51
N LYS A 340 -7.10 -46.45 -28.45
CA LYS A 340 -6.62 -46.23 -27.08
C LYS A 340 -5.83 -47.46 -26.58
N PRO A 341 -4.63 -47.32 -25.98
CA PRO A 341 -3.97 -48.44 -25.33
C PRO A 341 -4.83 -48.91 -24.15
N GLU A 342 -5.25 -50.17 -24.26
CA GLU A 342 -5.99 -50.95 -23.30
C GLU A 342 -5.10 -51.27 -22.09
N ALA A 343 -5.70 -51.29 -20.91
CA ALA A 343 -5.02 -51.62 -19.67
C ALA A 343 -4.59 -53.10 -19.71
N ALA A 344 -3.34 -53.38 -19.34
CA ALA A 344 -2.85 -54.74 -19.21
C ALA A 344 -3.76 -55.55 -18.26
N MET A 345 -4.53 -56.48 -18.83
CA MET A 345 -5.20 -57.54 -18.10
C MET A 345 -4.19 -58.64 -17.80
N VAL A 346 -3.85 -58.83 -16.53
CA VAL A 346 -3.19 -60.05 -16.06
C VAL A 346 -4.28 -61.10 -15.81
N LYS A 347 -4.23 -62.21 -16.55
CA LYS A 347 -5.06 -63.41 -16.29
C LYS A 347 -4.63 -64.04 -14.95
N PRO A 348 -5.56 -64.63 -14.17
CA PRO A 348 -5.25 -65.19 -12.88
C PRO A 348 -4.56 -66.56 -13.04
N GLY A 349 -3.27 -66.62 -12.69
CA GLY A 349 -2.58 -67.87 -12.40
C GLY A 349 -2.78 -68.23 -10.93
N GLN A 350 -3.25 -69.45 -10.68
CA GLN A 350 -3.48 -70.01 -9.36
C GLN A 350 -2.16 -70.19 -8.60
N ASN A 351 -2.21 -69.88 -7.31
CA ASN A 351 -1.31 -70.34 -6.22
C ASN A 351 0.20 -70.20 -6.47
N ASP A 352 0.80 -69.08 -6.06
CA ASP A 352 1.69 -69.13 -4.89
C ASP A 352 2.06 -67.76 -4.31
N SER A 353 2.39 -67.80 -3.03
CA SER A 353 2.56 -66.72 -2.06
C SER A 353 3.70 -65.71 -2.36
N GLY A 354 3.35 -64.58 -2.98
CA GLY A 354 4.23 -63.40 -3.09
C GLY A 354 4.23 -62.52 -1.83
N ARG A 355 5.02 -62.91 -0.82
CA ARG A 355 5.27 -62.16 0.42
C ARG A 355 5.92 -60.80 0.10
N SER A 356 5.15 -59.72 0.14
CA SER A 356 5.66 -58.35 -0.07
C SER A 356 6.76 -58.02 0.95
N LYS A 357 7.96 -57.70 0.45
CA LYS A 357 9.17 -57.35 1.23
C LYS A 357 9.04 -56.05 2.05
N TYR A 358 7.91 -55.33 1.95
CA TYR A 358 7.63 -54.08 2.67
C TYR A 358 6.23 -54.09 3.31
N ARG A 359 5.96 -55.09 4.15
CA ARG A 359 4.72 -55.16 4.93
C ARG A 359 4.92 -54.40 6.25
N LEU A 360 4.24 -53.27 6.41
CA LEU A 360 4.31 -52.39 7.60
C LEU A 360 3.99 -53.11 8.92
N SER A 361 3.30 -54.25 8.83
CA SER A 361 2.97 -55.13 9.95
C SER A 361 4.19 -55.56 10.78
N HIS A 362 5.37 -55.69 10.18
CA HIS A 362 6.58 -56.12 10.90
C HIS A 362 7.37 -54.95 11.54
N THR A 363 6.82 -53.73 11.50
CA THR A 363 7.44 -52.53 12.10
C THR A 363 6.54 -51.85 13.12
N GLN A 364 5.29 -52.32 13.27
CA GLN A 364 4.29 -51.69 14.11
C GLN A 364 4.34 -52.29 15.52
N THR A 365 4.72 -51.48 16.51
CA THR A 365 4.81 -51.89 17.92
C THR A 365 3.57 -51.55 18.73
N THR A 366 2.62 -50.78 18.17
CA THR A 366 1.41 -50.30 18.87
C THR A 366 0.15 -50.53 18.04
N CYS A 367 -1.00 -50.77 18.68
CA CYS A 367 -2.25 -51.09 18.02
C CYS A 367 -2.85 -49.87 17.29
N ALA A 368 -3.22 -50.02 16.01
CA ALA A 368 -3.77 -48.90 15.22
C ALA A 368 -5.18 -48.43 15.65
N ILE A 369 -5.85 -49.19 16.53
CA ILE A 369 -7.24 -48.92 16.96
C ILE A 369 -7.29 -48.48 18.43
N CYS A 370 -6.74 -49.27 19.36
CA CYS A 370 -6.73 -48.92 20.78
C CYS A 370 -5.47 -48.16 21.23
N LEU A 371 -4.44 -48.09 20.38
CA LEU A 371 -3.16 -47.42 20.67
C LEU A 371 -2.32 -48.07 21.79
N ASP A 372 -2.67 -49.27 22.24
CA ASP A 372 -1.90 -50.05 23.21
C ASP A 372 -0.68 -50.74 22.57
N ASP A 373 0.40 -50.92 23.33
CA ASP A 373 1.62 -51.57 22.88
C ASP A 373 1.44 -53.10 22.74
N PHE A 374 2.01 -53.70 21.70
CA PHE A 374 2.00 -55.15 21.52
C PHE A 374 3.10 -55.83 22.33
N VAL A 375 2.72 -56.90 23.03
CA VAL A 375 3.65 -57.76 23.78
C VAL A 375 3.94 -59.01 22.94
N ALA A 376 5.22 -59.24 22.65
CA ALA A 376 5.66 -60.39 21.86
C ALA A 376 5.26 -61.71 22.55
N GLY A 377 4.67 -62.61 21.78
CA GLY A 377 4.25 -63.94 22.23
C GLY A 377 2.89 -64.01 22.93
N SER A 378 2.32 -62.89 23.37
CA SER A 378 1.03 -62.86 24.09
C SER A 378 -0.06 -62.04 23.40
N SER A 379 0.29 -60.97 22.67
CA SER A 379 -0.70 -60.17 21.93
C SER A 379 -1.20 -60.91 20.68
N THR A 380 -2.51 -61.07 20.57
CA THR A 380 -3.17 -61.65 19.39
C THR A 380 -3.67 -60.54 18.49
N VAL A 381 -3.31 -60.59 17.21
CA VAL A 381 -3.50 -59.47 16.31
C VAL A 381 -4.15 -59.85 14.98
N ARG A 382 -4.84 -58.88 14.37
CA ARG A 382 -5.45 -58.97 13.04
C ARG A 382 -4.88 -57.89 12.14
N GLU A 383 -4.81 -58.17 10.84
CA GLU A 383 -4.25 -57.24 9.85
C GLU A 383 -5.33 -56.69 8.92
N LEU A 384 -5.33 -55.36 8.75
CA LEU A 384 -6.17 -54.67 7.78
C LEU A 384 -5.61 -54.82 6.36
N PRO A 385 -6.43 -54.69 5.30
CA PRO A 385 -5.97 -54.74 3.91
C PRO A 385 -4.87 -53.71 3.57
N CYS A 386 -4.76 -52.63 4.34
CA CYS A 386 -3.73 -51.61 4.22
C CYS A 386 -2.41 -51.97 4.95
N GLY A 387 -2.28 -53.17 5.51
CA GLY A 387 -1.05 -53.67 6.13
C GLY A 387 -0.84 -53.29 7.61
N HIS A 388 -1.82 -52.64 8.25
CA HIS A 388 -1.75 -52.23 9.66
C HIS A 388 -2.33 -53.32 10.58
N ILE A 389 -1.73 -53.47 11.76
CA ILE A 389 -2.10 -54.45 12.78
C ILE A 389 -2.97 -53.82 13.87
N PHE A 390 -3.96 -54.56 14.37
CA PHE A 390 -4.73 -54.21 15.58
C PHE A 390 -5.00 -55.42 16.48
N ASP A 391 -5.22 -55.17 17.77
CA ASP A 391 -5.50 -56.21 18.78
C ASP A 391 -6.88 -56.85 18.56
N SER A 392 -6.94 -58.18 18.67
CA SER A 392 -8.17 -58.95 18.52
C SER A 392 -9.19 -58.76 19.66
N ALA A 393 -8.75 -58.29 20.82
CA ALA A 393 -9.57 -58.13 22.03
C ALA A 393 -10.23 -56.75 22.18
N VAL A 394 -9.99 -55.81 21.26
CA VAL A 394 -10.61 -54.47 21.31
C VAL A 394 -12.14 -54.60 21.22
N PRO A 395 -12.92 -54.13 22.21
CA PRO A 395 -14.37 -54.26 22.19
C PRO A 395 -14.95 -53.46 21.03
N HIS A 396 -15.61 -54.15 20.10
CA HIS A 396 -16.48 -53.52 19.12
C HIS A 396 -17.57 -52.76 19.88
N THR A 397 -17.75 -51.49 19.58
CA THR A 397 -18.77 -50.63 20.20
C THR A 397 -20.17 -51.14 19.82
N THR A 398 -20.69 -52.11 20.57
CA THR A 398 -22.06 -52.60 20.46
C THR A 398 -22.90 -52.04 21.60
N SER A 399 -23.85 -51.19 21.22
CA SER A 399 -24.88 -50.62 22.09
C SER A 399 -25.73 -51.70 22.76
N ALA A 400 -25.78 -51.71 24.09
CA ALA A 400 -26.86 -52.34 24.83
C ALA A 400 -28.12 -51.47 24.73
N SER A 401 -29.18 -52.09 24.20
CA SER A 401 -30.56 -51.62 24.14
C SER A 401 -31.01 -50.88 25.41
N ARG A 402 -31.44 -49.62 25.28
CA ARG A 402 -32.51 -49.04 26.11
C ARG A 402 -33.52 -48.31 25.23
N ARG A 403 -34.66 -48.97 25.01
CA ARG A 403 -35.89 -48.33 24.56
C ARG A 403 -36.37 -47.39 25.67
N PHE A 404 -36.53 -46.11 25.36
CA PHE A 404 -37.43 -45.22 26.10
C PHE A 404 -38.44 -44.64 25.10
N PRO A 405 -39.75 -44.63 25.41
CA PRO A 405 -40.77 -44.16 24.49
C PRO A 405 -40.71 -42.63 24.38
N PRO A 406 -41.15 -42.04 23.26
CA PRO A 406 -41.22 -40.58 23.15
C PRO A 406 -42.33 -40.08 24.07
N ARG A 407 -41.97 -39.27 25.07
CA ARG A 407 -42.92 -38.41 25.76
C ARG A 407 -43.50 -37.44 24.75
N THR A 408 -44.77 -37.62 24.42
CA THR A 408 -45.62 -36.64 23.76
C THR A 408 -45.79 -35.45 24.70
N PHE A 409 -44.98 -34.42 24.54
CA PHE A 409 -45.30 -33.10 25.05
C PHE A 409 -46.15 -32.41 23.97
N CYS A 410 -47.46 -32.50 24.14
CA CYS A 410 -48.41 -31.70 23.37
C CYS A 410 -48.35 -30.30 23.97
N ASP A 411 -47.67 -29.37 23.30
CA ASP A 411 -47.90 -27.95 23.54
C ASP A 411 -48.52 -27.35 22.29
N ASN A 412 -49.68 -26.76 22.50
CA ASN A 412 -50.52 -26.11 21.52
C ASN A 412 -49.79 -24.88 20.97
N ASP A 413 -49.14 -25.05 19.83
CA ASP A 413 -48.75 -23.93 19.00
C ASP A 413 -48.92 -24.33 17.55
N ASN A 414 -49.83 -23.67 16.83
CA ASN A 414 -50.01 -23.77 15.38
C ASN A 414 -48.79 -23.26 14.58
N ARG A 415 -47.61 -23.18 15.20
CA ARG A 415 -46.33 -23.11 14.51
C ARG A 415 -45.94 -24.52 14.14
N ARG A 416 -46.21 -24.91 12.88
CA ARG A 416 -45.48 -26.02 12.25
C ARG A 416 -44.00 -25.89 12.67
N PRO A 417 -43.39 -26.90 13.33
CA PRO A 417 -41.97 -26.86 13.59
C PRO A 417 -41.32 -26.61 12.23
N ARG A 418 -40.53 -25.54 12.13
CA ARG A 418 -39.65 -25.35 10.98
C ARG A 418 -38.75 -26.56 10.98
N THR A 419 -39.14 -27.60 10.25
CA THR A 419 -38.25 -28.67 9.82
C THR A 419 -36.98 -27.95 9.42
N ALA A 420 -35.89 -28.19 10.14
CA ALA A 420 -34.64 -27.47 9.99
C ALA A 420 -34.40 -27.25 8.49
N ASP A 421 -34.59 -26.01 8.04
CA ASP A 421 -34.84 -25.69 6.64
C ASP A 421 -33.58 -26.13 5.87
N LYS A 422 -33.61 -27.35 5.32
CA LYS A 422 -32.41 -28.03 4.81
C LYS A 422 -31.94 -27.19 3.63
N MET A 423 -30.93 -26.36 3.87
CA MET A 423 -30.44 -25.43 2.85
C MET A 423 -30.09 -26.22 1.59
N GLY A 424 -30.50 -25.72 0.41
CA GLY A 424 -30.14 -26.40 -0.84
C GLY A 424 -28.62 -26.47 -1.05
N ALA A 425 -28.12 -27.52 -1.70
CA ALA A 425 -26.68 -27.74 -1.92
C ALA A 425 -25.93 -26.50 -2.48
N LEU A 426 -26.56 -25.76 -3.40
CA LEU A 426 -25.96 -24.53 -3.97
C LEU A 426 -25.79 -23.40 -2.96
N LYS A 427 -26.63 -23.36 -1.91
CA LYS A 427 -26.53 -22.38 -0.83
C LYS A 427 -25.30 -22.68 0.03
N TYR A 428 -25.03 -23.95 0.34
CA TYR A 428 -23.78 -24.33 1.01
C TYR A 428 -22.54 -23.96 0.18
N VAL A 429 -22.55 -24.24 -1.12
CA VAL A 429 -21.43 -23.86 -2.02
C VAL A 429 -21.22 -22.34 -2.02
N GLU A 430 -22.31 -21.55 -2.01
CA GLU A 430 -22.21 -20.11 -1.88
C GLU A 430 -21.56 -19.67 -0.56
N GLU A 431 -22.01 -20.20 0.58
CA GLU A 431 -21.48 -19.82 1.89
C GLU A 431 -19.99 -20.20 2.02
N ILE A 432 -19.61 -21.37 1.50
CA ILE A 432 -18.20 -21.80 1.41
C ILE A 432 -17.39 -20.78 0.57
N GLN A 433 -17.91 -20.35 -0.57
CA GLN A 433 -17.24 -19.39 -1.46
C GLN A 433 -17.18 -17.96 -0.91
N LYS A 434 -17.96 -17.62 0.13
CA LYS A 434 -17.81 -16.36 0.85
C LYS A 434 -16.57 -16.39 1.75
N LYS A 435 -16.28 -17.53 2.39
CA LYS A 435 -15.11 -17.74 3.27
C LYS A 435 -13.85 -18.10 2.47
N LYS A 436 -13.41 -17.24 1.53
CA LYS A 436 -12.25 -17.52 0.66
C LYS A 436 -10.90 -17.64 1.36
N GLN A 437 -10.82 -17.17 2.60
CA GLN A 437 -9.63 -17.25 3.44
C GLN A 437 -9.56 -18.57 4.22
N SER A 438 -10.59 -19.42 4.20
CA SER A 438 -10.49 -20.74 4.83
C SER A 438 -9.44 -21.60 4.13
N ASP A 439 -8.80 -22.50 4.88
CA ASP A 439 -7.69 -23.31 4.36
C ASP A 439 -8.13 -24.24 3.22
N VAL A 440 -9.34 -24.79 3.31
CA VAL A 440 -9.97 -25.60 2.25
C VAL A 440 -10.06 -24.83 0.94
N ILE A 441 -10.57 -23.58 0.97
CA ILE A 441 -10.74 -22.79 -0.26
C ILE A 441 -9.40 -22.25 -0.76
N ARG A 442 -8.50 -21.86 0.14
CA ARG A 442 -7.14 -21.46 -0.25
C ARG A 442 -6.39 -22.60 -0.92
N PHE A 443 -6.46 -23.82 -0.38
CA PHE A 443 -5.87 -25.00 -0.99
C PHE A 443 -6.45 -25.26 -2.38
N LEU A 444 -7.78 -25.30 -2.51
CA LEU A 444 -8.46 -25.51 -3.78
C LEU A 444 -8.12 -24.41 -4.81
N LEU A 445 -8.05 -23.14 -4.39
CA LEU A 445 -7.65 -22.04 -5.26
C LEU A 445 -6.17 -22.15 -5.67
N ARG A 446 -5.27 -22.64 -4.83
CA ARG A 446 -3.86 -22.87 -5.19
C ARG A 446 -3.74 -23.92 -6.29
N VAL A 447 -4.34 -25.10 -6.08
CA VAL A 447 -4.34 -26.21 -7.07
C VAL A 447 -4.96 -25.76 -8.40
N ARG A 448 -6.12 -25.11 -8.34
CA ARG A 448 -6.77 -24.57 -9.55
C ARG A 448 -5.92 -23.51 -10.24
N CYS A 449 -5.18 -22.70 -9.49
CA CYS A 449 -4.34 -21.66 -10.08
C CYS A 449 -3.19 -22.28 -10.86
N TRP A 450 -2.57 -23.31 -10.30
CA TRP A 450 -1.54 -24.09 -10.97
C TRP A 450 -2.05 -24.69 -12.29
N GLU A 451 -3.21 -25.36 -12.28
CA GLU A 451 -3.84 -25.90 -13.50
C GLU A 451 -4.07 -24.80 -14.56
N LEU A 452 -4.67 -23.67 -14.16
CA LEU A 452 -4.99 -22.57 -15.09
C LEU A 452 -3.76 -21.86 -15.67
N ARG A 453 -2.57 -21.99 -15.06
CA ARG A 453 -1.34 -21.45 -15.62
C ARG A 453 -0.82 -22.28 -16.79
N GLN A 454 -0.94 -23.60 -16.68
CA GLN A 454 -0.52 -24.55 -17.71
C GLN A 454 -1.41 -24.47 -18.96
N LEU A 455 -2.68 -24.09 -18.78
CA LEU A 455 -3.61 -23.95 -19.89
C LEU A 455 -3.43 -22.64 -20.68
N ASN A 456 -3.90 -22.66 -21.94
CA ASN A 456 -3.90 -21.50 -22.82
C ASN A 456 -4.66 -20.31 -22.22
N ALA A 457 -4.25 -19.10 -22.63
CA ALA A 457 -4.77 -17.86 -22.08
C ALA A 457 -6.30 -17.70 -22.22
N ILE A 458 -6.86 -18.27 -23.29
CA ILE A 458 -8.29 -18.42 -23.52
C ILE A 458 -8.53 -19.86 -23.97
N HIS A 459 -9.34 -20.61 -23.22
CA HIS A 459 -9.70 -21.98 -23.57
C HIS A 459 -11.16 -22.29 -23.17
N ARG A 460 -11.77 -23.24 -23.85
CA ARG A 460 -13.12 -23.72 -23.53
C ARG A 460 -13.08 -24.60 -22.29
N ALA A 461 -14.04 -24.43 -21.38
CA ALA A 461 -14.25 -25.32 -20.24
C ALA A 461 -15.50 -26.17 -20.49
N SER A 462 -15.42 -27.47 -20.18
CA SER A 462 -16.53 -28.40 -20.37
C SER A 462 -17.69 -28.13 -19.41
N ARG A 463 -17.39 -27.70 -18.17
CA ARG A 463 -18.36 -27.35 -17.13
C ARG A 463 -17.90 -26.11 -16.35
N PRO A 464 -18.84 -25.34 -15.76
CA PRO A 464 -18.47 -24.21 -14.92
C PRO A 464 -17.82 -24.70 -13.62
N SER A 465 -16.69 -24.09 -13.25
CA SER A 465 -15.99 -24.41 -12.00
C SER A 465 -16.81 -23.99 -10.76
N ARG A 466 -17.72 -23.04 -10.94
CA ARG A 466 -18.61 -22.51 -9.90
C ARG A 466 -20.08 -22.56 -10.36
N PRO A 467 -20.75 -23.71 -10.21
CA PRO A 467 -22.12 -23.88 -10.66
C PRO A 467 -23.11 -22.97 -9.92
N ASP A 468 -22.87 -22.66 -8.65
CA ASP A 468 -23.63 -21.70 -7.83
C ASP A 468 -23.69 -20.32 -8.50
N LYS A 469 -22.52 -19.80 -8.87
CA LYS A 469 -22.38 -18.45 -9.39
C LYS A 469 -22.81 -18.38 -10.84
N ALA A 470 -22.48 -19.39 -11.65
CA ALA A 470 -22.90 -19.48 -13.03
C ALA A 470 -24.43 -19.45 -13.15
N ARG A 471 -25.14 -20.27 -12.35
CA ARG A 471 -26.61 -20.34 -12.38
C ARG A 471 -27.27 -19.01 -12.02
N ARG A 472 -26.74 -18.28 -11.03
CA ARG A 472 -27.22 -16.94 -10.66
C ARG A 472 -27.07 -15.92 -11.79
N LEU A 473 -26.07 -16.11 -12.65
CA LEU A 473 -25.80 -15.22 -13.78
C LEU A 473 -26.51 -15.67 -15.07
N GLY A 474 -27.36 -16.68 -14.99
CA GLY A 474 -28.21 -17.13 -16.10
C GLY A 474 -27.72 -18.39 -16.81
N TYR A 475 -26.62 -19.03 -16.37
CA TYR A 475 -26.21 -20.31 -16.93
C TYR A 475 -27.25 -21.41 -16.66
N LYS A 476 -27.54 -22.20 -17.69
CA LYS A 476 -28.33 -23.44 -17.61
C LYS A 476 -27.52 -24.57 -18.25
N ALA A 477 -27.56 -25.74 -17.64
CA ALA A 477 -26.91 -26.93 -18.17
C ALA A 477 -27.78 -27.54 -19.28
N LYS A 478 -27.78 -26.92 -20.46
CA LYS A 478 -28.43 -27.40 -21.68
C LYS A 478 -27.61 -27.00 -22.90
N GLN A 479 -27.89 -27.64 -24.04
CA GLN A 479 -27.20 -27.37 -25.29
C GLN A 479 -27.35 -25.89 -25.72
N GLY A 480 -26.27 -25.33 -26.27
CA GLY A 480 -26.17 -23.93 -26.66
C GLY A 480 -25.60 -22.99 -25.58
N TYR A 481 -25.37 -23.45 -24.34
CA TYR A 481 -24.54 -22.72 -23.36
C TYR A 481 -23.10 -23.20 -23.41
N VAL A 482 -22.14 -22.28 -23.47
CA VAL A 482 -20.72 -22.58 -23.50
C VAL A 482 -19.99 -21.75 -22.45
N ILE A 483 -18.99 -22.35 -21.81
CA ILE A 483 -18.14 -21.67 -20.83
C ILE A 483 -16.73 -21.54 -21.40
N TYR A 484 -16.17 -20.34 -21.34
CA TYR A 484 -14.77 -20.09 -21.64
C TYR A 484 -14.05 -19.57 -20.41
N ARG A 485 -12.83 -20.05 -20.20
CA ARG A 485 -11.90 -19.52 -19.19
C ARG A 485 -10.94 -18.56 -19.88
N ALA A 486 -10.73 -17.40 -19.27
CA ALA A 486 -9.81 -16.40 -19.76
C ALA A 486 -8.97 -15.81 -18.64
N ARG A 487 -7.67 -15.66 -18.88
CA ARG A 487 -6.74 -14.95 -17.99
C ARG A 487 -6.48 -13.53 -18.48
N VAL A 488 -6.46 -12.58 -17.55
CA VAL A 488 -6.16 -11.16 -17.80
C VAL A 488 -5.06 -10.72 -16.86
N ARG A 489 -4.02 -10.08 -17.40
CA ARG A 489 -2.87 -9.59 -16.62
C ARG A 489 -3.35 -8.53 -15.60
N ARG A 490 -2.83 -8.62 -14.39
CA ARG A 490 -3.06 -7.67 -13.29
C ARG A 490 -2.23 -6.40 -13.50
N GLY A 491 -2.64 -5.33 -12.82
CA GLY A 491 -1.93 -4.05 -12.82
C GLY A 491 -2.66 -2.95 -13.58
N GLY A 492 -2.00 -1.80 -13.68
CA GLY A 492 -2.42 -0.68 -14.52
C GLY A 492 -2.12 -0.94 -16.00
N ARG A 493 -2.44 0.05 -16.85
CA ARG A 493 -2.11 0.00 -18.27
C ARG A 493 -1.14 1.13 -18.58
N LYS A 494 0.12 0.79 -18.82
CA LYS A 494 1.14 1.74 -19.30
C LYS A 494 0.65 2.41 -20.58
N ARG A 495 0.85 3.72 -20.71
CA ARG A 495 0.60 4.41 -21.98
C ARG A 495 1.53 3.86 -23.07
N PRO A 496 1.01 3.51 -24.27
CA PRO A 496 1.85 3.09 -25.38
C PRO A 496 2.54 4.32 -25.99
N VAL A 497 3.69 4.69 -25.44
CA VAL A 497 4.55 5.76 -25.96
C VAL A 497 5.97 5.23 -26.15
N SER A 498 6.60 5.62 -27.25
CA SER A 498 7.99 5.26 -27.53
C SER A 498 8.90 5.84 -26.45
N LYS A 499 9.76 5.02 -25.86
CA LYS A 499 10.71 5.37 -24.78
C LYS A 499 10.10 6.08 -23.55
N GLY A 500 8.77 6.08 -23.39
CA GLY A 500 8.13 6.88 -22.34
C GLY A 500 8.01 8.38 -22.65
N ALA A 501 8.43 8.82 -23.84
CA ALA A 501 8.38 10.22 -24.24
C ALA A 501 6.94 10.65 -24.56
N THR A 502 6.47 11.67 -23.85
CA THR A 502 5.17 12.33 -24.05
C THR A 502 5.41 13.80 -24.35
N TYR A 503 4.71 14.34 -25.34
CA TYR A 503 4.80 15.76 -25.71
C TYR A 503 3.57 16.54 -25.24
N GLY A 504 3.75 17.85 -25.04
CA GLY A 504 2.69 18.79 -24.70
C GLY A 504 2.72 19.23 -23.23
N LYS A 505 1.53 19.47 -22.66
CA LYS A 505 1.41 19.99 -21.30
C LYS A 505 1.87 18.95 -20.25
N PRO A 506 2.54 19.35 -19.16
CA PRO A 506 3.02 18.45 -18.10
C PRO A 506 1.95 17.52 -17.51
N THR A 507 0.69 17.97 -17.46
CA THR A 507 -0.46 17.16 -16.99
C THR A 507 -0.67 15.87 -17.79
N ASN A 508 -0.23 15.85 -19.05
CA ASN A 508 -0.33 14.69 -19.93
C ASN A 508 0.92 13.81 -19.91
N HIS A 509 1.95 14.11 -19.11
CA HIS A 509 3.21 13.36 -19.13
C HIS A 509 3.17 12.03 -18.35
N GLY A 510 2.05 11.70 -17.68
CA GLY A 510 1.90 10.44 -16.96
C GLY A 510 1.94 9.20 -17.88
N VAL A 511 2.84 8.24 -17.58
CA VAL A 511 2.98 6.98 -18.34
C VAL A 511 2.63 5.73 -17.52
N ASN A 512 3.20 5.58 -16.31
CA ASN A 512 3.17 4.32 -15.55
C ASN A 512 1.95 4.17 -14.63
N GLN A 513 1.53 5.25 -13.95
CA GLN A 513 0.50 5.18 -12.92
C GLN A 513 -0.94 5.20 -13.46
N LEU A 514 -1.11 5.17 -14.79
CA LEU A 514 -2.41 5.17 -15.44
C LEU A 514 -3.22 3.90 -15.16
N LYS A 515 -4.50 4.08 -14.82
CA LYS A 515 -5.44 3.00 -14.58
C LYS A 515 -6.36 2.84 -15.79
N TYR A 516 -6.61 1.58 -16.17
CA TYR A 516 -7.51 1.31 -17.29
C TYR A 516 -8.96 1.60 -16.90
N GLN A 517 -9.69 2.31 -17.76
CA GLN A 517 -11.08 2.72 -17.50
C GLN A 517 -12.04 1.53 -17.37
N ARG A 518 -11.74 0.40 -18.04
CA ARG A 518 -12.58 -0.80 -18.00
C ARG A 518 -12.07 -1.77 -16.93
N ALA A 519 -12.98 -2.43 -16.23
CA ALA A 519 -12.63 -3.51 -15.32
C ALA A 519 -11.93 -4.68 -16.06
N LEU A 520 -10.97 -5.34 -15.39
CA LEU A 520 -10.28 -6.53 -15.94
C LEU A 520 -11.25 -7.63 -16.40
N LYS A 521 -12.34 -7.82 -15.66
CA LYS A 521 -13.42 -8.74 -16.00
C LYS A 521 -14.11 -8.37 -17.33
N SER A 522 -14.31 -7.09 -17.63
CA SER A 522 -14.84 -6.63 -18.93
C SER A 522 -13.84 -6.87 -20.06
N THR A 523 -12.54 -6.78 -19.77
CA THR A 523 -11.48 -7.11 -20.74
C THR A 523 -11.47 -8.61 -21.05
N ALA A 524 -11.74 -9.46 -20.05
CA ALA A 524 -11.88 -10.90 -20.26
C ALA A 524 -13.09 -11.21 -21.18
N GLU A 525 -14.24 -10.59 -20.92
CA GLU A 525 -15.43 -10.71 -21.76
C GLU A 525 -15.14 -10.31 -23.21
N GLU A 526 -14.47 -9.18 -23.43
CA GLU A 526 -14.12 -8.68 -24.76
C GLU A 526 -13.12 -9.59 -25.50
N ARG A 527 -12.09 -10.10 -24.80
CA ARG A 527 -11.13 -11.05 -25.39
C ARG A 527 -11.80 -12.35 -25.83
N VAL A 528 -12.69 -12.88 -24.99
CA VAL A 528 -13.46 -14.09 -25.31
C VAL A 528 -14.46 -13.83 -26.45
N GLY A 529 -15.17 -12.69 -26.43
CA GLY A 529 -16.11 -12.31 -27.48
C GLY A 529 -15.45 -12.14 -28.85
N ARG A 530 -14.19 -11.68 -28.90
CA ARG A 530 -13.40 -11.63 -30.14
C ARG A 530 -12.95 -13.03 -30.60
N ARG A 531 -12.54 -13.91 -29.67
CA ARG A 531 -12.12 -15.29 -29.99
C ARG A 531 -13.30 -16.16 -30.47
N ALA A 532 -14.49 -15.97 -29.89
CA ALA A 532 -15.70 -16.72 -30.20
C ALA A 532 -16.80 -15.77 -30.72
N ALA A 533 -16.53 -15.13 -31.88
CA ALA A 533 -17.36 -14.06 -32.44
C ALA A 533 -18.78 -14.50 -32.86
N ASN A 534 -18.95 -15.78 -33.21
CA ASN A 534 -20.25 -16.38 -33.53
C ASN A 534 -21.18 -16.47 -32.31
N LEU A 535 -20.61 -16.60 -31.11
CA LEU A 535 -21.36 -16.71 -29.86
C LEU A 535 -21.76 -15.33 -29.31
N ARG A 536 -22.59 -15.33 -28.25
CA ARG A 536 -23.02 -14.13 -27.53
C ARG A 536 -22.61 -14.22 -26.07
N VAL A 537 -21.87 -13.23 -25.58
CA VAL A 537 -21.47 -13.15 -24.16
C VAL A 537 -22.67 -12.80 -23.31
N LEU A 538 -23.10 -13.72 -22.43
CA LEU A 538 -24.18 -13.47 -21.48
C LEU A 538 -23.69 -12.68 -20.26
N ASN A 539 -22.71 -13.25 -19.55
CA ASN A 539 -22.12 -12.66 -18.36
C ASN A 539 -20.77 -13.34 -18.05
N SER A 540 -20.09 -12.91 -16.99
CA SER A 540 -18.87 -13.58 -16.52
C SER A 540 -18.76 -13.55 -15.00
N TYR A 541 -17.83 -14.30 -14.43
CA TYR A 541 -17.52 -14.28 -13.00
C TYR A 541 -16.05 -14.62 -12.72
N TRP A 542 -15.59 -14.20 -11.55
CA TRP A 542 -14.24 -14.48 -11.07
C TRP A 542 -14.14 -15.91 -10.53
N ILE A 543 -13.03 -16.57 -10.85
CA ILE A 543 -12.74 -17.94 -10.39
C ILE A 543 -11.50 -17.94 -9.49
N ASN A 544 -10.43 -17.26 -9.92
CA ASN A 544 -9.13 -17.34 -9.28
C ASN A 544 -8.24 -16.13 -9.59
N GLN A 545 -7.16 -15.94 -8.83
CA GLN A 545 -6.12 -14.94 -9.09
C GLN A 545 -4.76 -15.41 -8.57
N ASP A 546 -3.69 -15.06 -9.28
CA ASP A 546 -2.31 -15.11 -8.78
C ASP A 546 -1.72 -13.69 -8.76
N SER A 547 -0.41 -13.54 -8.52
CA SER A 547 0.29 -12.25 -8.53
C SER A 547 0.19 -11.52 -9.88
N THR A 548 0.16 -12.25 -10.99
CA THR A 548 0.34 -11.70 -12.35
C THR A 548 -0.96 -11.62 -13.15
N TYR A 549 -1.93 -12.47 -12.88
CA TYR A 549 -3.14 -12.71 -13.64
C TYR A 549 -4.39 -12.84 -12.74
N LYS A 550 -5.54 -12.47 -13.31
CA LYS A 550 -6.86 -12.82 -12.81
C LYS A 550 -7.57 -13.70 -13.82
N TYR A 551 -8.24 -14.73 -13.31
CA TYR A 551 -8.93 -15.74 -14.11
C TYR A 551 -10.45 -15.56 -14.00
N TYR A 552 -11.11 -15.55 -15.14
CA TYR A 552 -12.55 -15.37 -15.27
C TYR A 552 -13.16 -16.48 -16.11
N GLU A 553 -14.38 -16.87 -15.74
CA GLU A 553 -15.23 -17.74 -16.55
C GLU A 553 -16.28 -16.85 -17.21
N VAL A 554 -16.35 -16.91 -18.53
CA VAL A 554 -17.28 -16.17 -19.37
C VAL A 554 -18.33 -17.14 -19.89
N ILE A 555 -19.60 -16.81 -19.62
CA ILE A 555 -20.76 -17.57 -20.07
C ILE A 555 -21.14 -17.03 -21.44
N LEU A 556 -21.13 -17.91 -22.43
CA LEU A 556 -21.53 -17.63 -23.80
C LEU A 556 -22.77 -18.45 -24.15
N VAL A 557 -23.52 -17.93 -25.11
CA VAL A 557 -24.71 -18.57 -25.67
C VAL A 557 -24.57 -18.61 -27.18
N ASP A 558 -24.88 -19.76 -27.78
CA ASP A 558 -24.99 -19.91 -29.22
C ASP A 558 -26.39 -19.46 -29.70
N PRO A 559 -26.49 -18.35 -30.46
CA PRO A 559 -27.78 -17.86 -30.94
C PRO A 559 -28.39 -18.70 -32.07
N GLN A 560 -27.60 -19.56 -32.74
CA GLN A 560 -28.07 -20.44 -33.83
C GLN A 560 -28.66 -21.75 -33.30
N HIS A 561 -28.31 -22.16 -32.08
CA HIS A 561 -28.77 -23.41 -31.51
C HIS A 561 -30.29 -23.45 -31.21
N LYS A 562 -30.99 -24.49 -31.68
CA LYS A 562 -32.45 -24.64 -31.53
C LYS A 562 -32.94 -24.58 -30.07
N ALA A 563 -32.16 -25.11 -29.12
CA ALA A 563 -32.53 -25.10 -27.69
C ALA A 563 -32.43 -23.72 -27.02
N ILE A 564 -31.74 -22.76 -27.66
CA ILE A 564 -31.69 -21.36 -27.23
C ILE A 564 -32.83 -20.59 -27.87
N ARG A 565 -33.01 -20.75 -29.20
CA ARG A 565 -34.06 -20.05 -29.95
C ARG A 565 -35.47 -20.36 -29.45
N ARG A 566 -35.73 -21.62 -29.07
CA ARG A 566 -37.03 -22.07 -28.55
C ARG A 566 -37.29 -21.70 -27.09
N ASP A 567 -36.28 -21.31 -26.31
CA ASP A 567 -36.47 -20.98 -24.89
C ASP A 567 -36.80 -19.50 -24.71
N ALA A 568 -38.06 -19.22 -24.35
CA ALA A 568 -38.59 -17.89 -24.11
C ALA A 568 -37.80 -17.07 -23.06
N ARG A 569 -37.03 -17.70 -22.16
CA ARG A 569 -36.26 -16.99 -21.12
C ARG A 569 -34.96 -16.39 -21.65
N ILE A 570 -34.39 -16.94 -22.72
CA ILE A 570 -33.06 -16.53 -23.24
C ILE A 570 -33.09 -16.11 -24.71
N ASN A 571 -34.11 -16.47 -25.48
CA ASN A 571 -34.23 -16.20 -26.91
C ASN A 571 -34.01 -14.72 -27.30
N TRP A 572 -34.26 -13.78 -26.37
CA TRP A 572 -33.93 -12.37 -26.55
C TRP A 572 -32.48 -12.17 -27.04
N ILE A 573 -31.52 -12.97 -26.56
CA ILE A 573 -30.09 -12.83 -26.93
C ILE A 573 -29.80 -13.16 -28.40
N CYS A 574 -30.70 -13.87 -29.07
CA CYS A 574 -30.58 -14.22 -30.48
C CYS A 574 -30.83 -13.02 -31.39
N ASN A 575 -31.50 -11.97 -30.91
CA ASN A 575 -31.80 -10.79 -31.73
C ASN A 575 -30.51 -10.08 -32.17
N PRO A 576 -30.43 -9.59 -33.42
CA PRO A 576 -29.23 -8.93 -33.96
C PRO A 576 -28.72 -7.77 -33.11
N VAL A 577 -29.61 -7.05 -32.42
CA VAL A 577 -29.29 -5.92 -31.53
C VAL A 577 -28.38 -6.31 -30.35
N HIS A 578 -28.26 -7.59 -30.02
CA HIS A 578 -27.40 -8.10 -28.95
C HIS A 578 -26.04 -8.64 -29.42
N LYS A 579 -25.70 -8.48 -30.71
CA LYS A 579 -24.34 -8.72 -31.25
C LYS A 579 -23.27 -7.93 -30.47
N HIS A 580 -22.15 -8.56 -30.13
CA HIS A 580 -21.02 -7.93 -29.45
C HIS A 580 -21.39 -7.00 -28.29
N ARG A 581 -22.24 -7.48 -27.39
CA ARG A 581 -22.73 -6.71 -26.24
C ARG A 581 -21.63 -6.43 -25.22
N GLU A 582 -20.60 -7.26 -25.16
CA GLU A 582 -19.35 -7.07 -24.42
C GLU A 582 -18.55 -5.87 -24.93
N SER A 583 -18.37 -5.73 -26.25
CA SER A 583 -17.64 -4.60 -26.86
C SER A 583 -18.33 -3.26 -26.63
N ARG A 584 -19.66 -3.26 -26.52
CA ARG A 584 -20.49 -2.08 -26.21
C ARG A 584 -20.66 -1.84 -24.70
N GLY A 585 -20.11 -2.69 -23.85
CA GLY A 585 -20.22 -2.58 -22.39
C GLY A 585 -21.66 -2.74 -21.86
N LEU A 586 -22.46 -3.60 -22.48
CA LEU A 586 -23.85 -3.90 -22.10
C LEU A 586 -23.99 -5.13 -21.18
N THR A 587 -22.88 -5.82 -20.89
CA THR A 587 -22.81 -6.85 -19.84
C THR A 587 -22.96 -6.21 -18.45
N ALA A 588 -23.26 -7.01 -17.43
CA ALA A 588 -23.34 -6.51 -16.06
C ALA A 588 -22.04 -5.81 -15.62
N THR A 589 -20.89 -6.39 -15.99
CA THR A 589 -19.57 -5.80 -15.74
C THR A 589 -19.38 -4.49 -16.50
N GLY A 590 -19.72 -4.45 -17.79
CA GLY A 590 -19.59 -3.27 -18.63
C GLY A 590 -20.45 -2.10 -18.15
N LYS A 591 -21.72 -2.36 -17.80
CA LYS A 591 -22.64 -1.36 -17.25
C LYS A 591 -22.12 -0.76 -15.94
N LYS A 592 -21.58 -1.61 -15.04
CA LYS A 592 -20.95 -1.15 -13.80
C LYS A 592 -19.73 -0.26 -14.08
N SER A 593 -18.87 -0.66 -15.02
CA SER A 593 -17.67 0.11 -15.40
C SER A 593 -18.01 1.47 -16.02
N ARG A 594 -19.15 1.58 -16.71
CA ARG A 594 -19.66 2.83 -17.29
C ARG A 594 -20.35 3.73 -16.26
N GLY A 595 -20.48 3.29 -15.00
CA GLY A 595 -21.23 4.01 -13.97
C GLY A 595 -22.71 4.15 -14.29
N ILE A 596 -23.32 3.18 -14.99
CA ILE A 596 -24.77 3.23 -15.26
C ILE A 596 -25.50 2.68 -14.05
N ASN A 597 -26.13 3.57 -13.29
CA ASN A 597 -26.96 3.22 -12.14
C ASN A 597 -27.99 4.33 -11.88
N LYS A 598 -28.78 4.21 -10.81
CA LYS A 598 -29.83 5.15 -10.41
C LYS A 598 -29.38 6.02 -9.22
N GLY A 599 -29.91 7.25 -9.13
CA GLY A 599 -29.66 8.20 -8.04
C GLY A 599 -28.77 9.38 -8.44
N HIS A 600 -28.67 10.38 -7.54
CA HIS A 600 -27.99 11.67 -7.79
C HIS A 600 -26.52 11.51 -8.26
N ARG A 601 -25.81 10.50 -7.75
CA ARG A 601 -24.41 10.18 -8.14
C ARG A 601 -24.24 9.75 -9.60
N TYR A 602 -25.32 9.48 -10.32
CA TYR A 602 -25.30 8.93 -11.68
C TYR A 602 -26.00 9.82 -12.72
N ASN A 603 -26.32 11.08 -12.36
CA ASN A 603 -26.97 12.04 -13.26
C ASN A 603 -26.19 12.21 -14.58
N ASN A 604 -24.86 12.25 -14.50
CA ASN A 604 -23.98 12.42 -15.65
C ASN A 604 -23.68 11.13 -16.43
N THR A 605 -24.18 9.96 -15.98
CA THR A 605 -23.84 8.65 -16.58
C THR A 605 -25.05 7.77 -16.90
N LYS A 606 -26.28 8.14 -16.48
CA LYS A 606 -27.52 7.37 -16.65
C LYS A 606 -27.76 6.84 -18.06
N ALA A 607 -27.63 7.70 -19.09
CA ALA A 607 -27.76 7.33 -20.51
C ALA A 607 -26.41 7.08 -21.21
N GLY A 608 -25.30 7.12 -20.44
CA GLY A 608 -23.92 7.12 -20.93
C GLY A 608 -23.30 8.52 -20.88
N ARG A 609 -22.07 8.60 -20.35
CA ARG A 609 -21.34 9.86 -20.12
C ARG A 609 -21.32 10.80 -21.32
N ARG A 610 -20.96 10.28 -22.50
CA ARG A 610 -20.89 11.09 -23.74
C ARG A 610 -22.26 11.59 -24.19
N HIS A 611 -23.31 10.77 -24.06
CA HIS A 611 -24.66 11.16 -24.45
C HIS A 611 -25.20 12.27 -23.54
N THR A 612 -25.05 12.11 -22.22
CA THR A 612 -25.48 13.15 -21.27
C THR A 612 -24.69 14.44 -21.47
N TRP A 613 -23.36 14.35 -21.64
CA TRP A 613 -22.52 15.51 -21.92
C TRP A 613 -22.94 16.23 -23.20
N LYS A 614 -23.22 15.49 -24.29
CA LYS A 614 -23.73 16.10 -25.53
C LYS A 614 -25.02 16.87 -25.27
N ARG A 615 -26.02 16.24 -24.64
CA ARG A 615 -27.30 16.88 -24.34
C ARG A 615 -27.15 18.19 -23.55
N GLN A 616 -26.22 18.23 -22.59
CA GLN A 616 -25.99 19.41 -21.75
C GLN A 616 -25.26 20.54 -22.48
N ASN A 617 -24.39 20.21 -23.45
CA ASN A 617 -23.60 21.20 -24.20
C ASN A 617 -24.21 21.54 -25.57
N THR A 618 -25.31 20.91 -25.96
CA THR A 618 -26.03 21.24 -27.19
C THR A 618 -26.80 22.55 -26.99
N GLN A 619 -26.37 23.60 -27.69
CA GLN A 619 -27.13 24.84 -27.79
C GLN A 619 -28.44 24.58 -28.55
N SER A 620 -29.57 24.88 -27.91
CA SER A 620 -30.89 24.66 -28.48
C SER A 620 -31.41 25.98 -29.06
N TYR A 621 -31.56 26.03 -30.38
CA TYR A 621 -32.14 27.16 -31.09
C TYR A 621 -33.60 26.84 -31.43
N TRP A 622 -34.51 27.33 -30.60
CA TRP A 622 -35.94 27.22 -30.85
C TRP A 622 -36.36 28.19 -31.96
N ARG A 623 -37.34 27.78 -32.77
CA ARG A 623 -37.89 28.60 -33.86
C ARG A 623 -38.51 29.90 -33.35
N TYR A 624 -39.08 29.86 -32.16
CA TYR A 624 -39.59 31.00 -31.42
C TYR A 624 -38.94 30.96 -30.03
N ARG A 625 -38.44 32.11 -29.55
CA ARG A 625 -37.73 32.23 -28.26
C ARG A 625 -38.58 32.93 -27.24
#